data_AF-A0AAD1KQA0-F1
#
_entry.id   AF-A0AAD1KQA0-F1
#
_cell.length_a   1.000
_cell.length_b   1.000
_cell.length_c   1.000
_cell.angle_alpha   90.00
_cell.angle_beta   90.00
_cell.angle_gamma   90.00
#
_symmetry.space_group_name_H-M   'P 1'
#
loop_
_entity.id
_entity.type
_entity.pdbx_description
1 polymer ?
#
loop_
_entity_poly.entity_id
_entity_poly.type
_entity_poly.pdbx_seq_one_letter_code
_entity_poly.pdbx_strand_id
1 'polypeptide(L)'
;MCFLGVDIGGTSVRSLVTDAGGRILGYQHVARISRPSLWQALNDCLSALLTESAVQHVEAVIVGAAGAGPEGNRYIRHNVEKAFRAAGLDVIPRVVTDIEIAYWSATTSGDGSILVAGTGAIAGRFSEWRWVDRRDGAGWLLGDHGSGYWIGRKALRAAAADLDGRGPSTAITRGVVEALGLPADCTVQDLIGETKELQPAAVASFARVVLSAHDDKTASLILAAAAAELVTTVTSLGTDHVILAGGLLAPDTSRNCRQPNTLRRIVEESLGGCTYASYPVVGACWAAGRSRGVELHKHDLMNALELRSGARRR
;
A
#
# COMPACT_ATOMS: atom_id res chain seq x y z
N MET A 1 -24.46 -11.70 14.06
CA MET A 1 -23.08 -12.00 13.64
C MET A 1 -22.47 -10.74 13.04
N CYS A 2 -21.32 -10.31 13.55
CA CYS A 2 -20.58 -9.16 13.05
C CYS A 2 -19.14 -9.58 12.71
N PHE A 3 -18.59 -9.03 11.62
CA PHE A 3 -17.26 -9.37 11.11
C PHE A 3 -16.39 -8.13 10.99
N LEU A 4 -15.18 -8.18 11.55
CA LEU A 4 -14.26 -7.04 11.59
C LEU A 4 -13.02 -7.34 10.75
N GLY A 5 -12.75 -6.47 9.78
CA GLY A 5 -11.51 -6.41 9.04
C GLY A 5 -10.67 -5.21 9.46
N VAL A 6 -9.36 -5.39 9.61
CA VAL A 6 -8.40 -4.30 9.84
C VAL A 6 -7.25 -4.40 8.85
N ASP A 7 -6.87 -3.26 8.29
CA ASP A 7 -5.74 -3.08 7.37
C ASP A 7 -4.75 -2.10 8.01
N ILE A 8 -3.62 -2.62 8.48
CA ILE A 8 -2.54 -1.88 9.12
C ILE A 8 -1.40 -1.74 8.10
N GLY A 9 -1.41 -0.65 7.33
CA GLY A 9 -0.32 -0.29 6.44
C GLY A 9 0.82 0.42 7.16
N GLY A 10 1.89 0.74 6.42
CA GLY A 10 3.03 1.48 6.97
C GLY A 10 2.73 2.93 7.37
N THR A 11 1.67 3.54 6.82
CA THR A 11 1.32 4.96 7.01
C THR A 11 -0.17 5.22 7.22
N SER A 12 -0.98 4.16 7.30
CA SER A 12 -2.43 4.26 7.48
C SER A 12 -2.99 3.02 8.19
N VAL A 13 -4.06 3.20 8.96
CA VAL A 13 -4.87 2.13 9.53
C VAL A 13 -6.30 2.29 9.06
N ARG A 14 -6.91 1.21 8.58
CA ARG A 14 -8.34 1.16 8.23
C ARG A 14 -9.01 0.05 9.02
N SER A 15 -10.25 0.27 9.43
CA SER A 15 -11.07 -0.76 10.05
C SER A 15 -12.49 -0.72 9.47
N LEU A 16 -13.07 -1.90 9.28
CA LEU A 16 -14.38 -2.12 8.69
C LEU A 16 -15.12 -3.18 9.49
N VAL A 17 -16.35 -2.88 9.91
CA VAL A 17 -17.23 -3.86 10.54
C VAL A 17 -18.53 -3.99 9.74
N THR A 18 -18.94 -5.23 9.51
CA THR A 18 -20.17 -5.59 8.79
C THR A 18 -21.03 -6.55 9.60
N ASP A 19 -22.33 -6.61 9.30
CA ASP A 19 -23.19 -7.73 9.71
C ASP A 19 -23.12 -8.90 8.71
N ALA A 20 -23.82 -10.00 9.01
CA ALA A 20 -23.88 -11.16 8.12
C ALA A 20 -24.62 -10.94 6.79
N GLY A 21 -25.37 -9.85 6.65
CA GLY A 21 -25.97 -9.45 5.38
C GLY A 21 -25.04 -8.60 4.51
N GLY A 22 -23.83 -8.31 4.96
CA GLY A 22 -22.89 -7.42 4.26
C GLY A 22 -23.21 -5.93 4.43
N ARG A 23 -24.07 -5.55 5.39
CA ARG A 23 -24.29 -4.15 5.71
C ARG A 23 -23.10 -3.61 6.49
N ILE A 24 -22.53 -2.50 6.01
CA ILE A 24 -21.46 -1.78 6.73
C ILE A 24 -22.05 -1.10 7.97
N LEU A 25 -21.61 -1.55 9.16
CA LEU A 25 -22.00 -0.97 10.44
C LEU A 25 -21.06 0.16 10.85
N GLY A 26 -19.78 0.10 10.46
CA GLY A 26 -18.80 1.17 10.73
C GLY A 26 -17.60 1.09 9.80
N TYR A 27 -16.97 2.24 9.55
CA TYR A 27 -15.73 2.33 8.79
C TYR A 27 -14.86 3.51 9.24
N GLN A 28 -13.62 3.20 9.63
CA GLN A 28 -12.65 4.20 10.08
C GLN A 28 -11.36 4.12 9.26
N HIS A 29 -10.73 5.27 9.08
CA HIS A 29 -9.48 5.40 8.35
C HIS A 29 -8.65 6.52 8.96
N VAL A 30 -7.49 6.15 9.50
CA VAL A 30 -6.45 7.07 9.97
C VAL A 30 -5.28 6.99 8.99
N ALA A 31 -4.82 8.13 8.47
CA ALA A 31 -3.76 8.20 7.46
C ALA A 31 -2.64 9.15 7.90
N ARG A 32 -1.51 9.14 7.17
CA ARG A 32 -0.32 9.97 7.43
C ARG A 32 0.30 9.69 8.81
N ILE A 33 0.29 8.42 9.20
CA ILE A 33 0.81 7.96 10.49
C ILE A 33 2.33 7.78 10.40
N SER A 34 3.06 8.27 11.40
CA SER A 34 4.47 7.92 11.61
C SER A 34 4.55 6.61 12.40
N ARG A 35 5.59 5.78 12.16
CA ARG A 35 5.73 4.45 12.78
C ARG A 35 5.58 4.43 14.32
N PRO A 36 6.13 5.37 15.10
CA PRO A 36 5.94 5.39 16.55
C PRO A 36 4.47 5.49 16.99
N SER A 37 3.60 6.05 16.15
CA SER A 37 2.19 6.30 16.44
C SER A 37 1.24 5.25 15.86
N LEU A 38 1.74 4.20 15.18
CA LEU A 38 0.90 3.21 14.49
C LEU A 38 -0.08 2.50 15.43
N TRP A 39 0.38 2.08 16.61
CA TRP A 39 -0.46 1.38 17.58
C TRP A 39 -1.46 2.30 18.27
N GLN A 40 -1.10 3.58 18.48
CA GLN A 40 -2.05 4.57 18.96
C GLN A 40 -3.15 4.79 17.92
N ALA A 41 -2.78 4.93 16.64
CA ALA A 41 -3.75 5.07 15.56
C ALA A 41 -4.67 3.84 15.43
N LEU A 42 -4.17 2.62 15.70
CA LEU A 42 -5.02 1.44 15.78
C LEU A 42 -6.05 1.55 16.93
N ASN A 43 -5.63 1.96 18.13
CA ASN A 43 -6.54 2.14 19.26
C ASN A 43 -7.61 3.19 18.96
N ASP A 44 -7.21 4.34 18.40
CA ASP A 44 -8.12 5.43 18.05
C ASP A 44 -9.12 4.97 16.98
N CYS A 45 -8.63 4.24 15.97
CA CYS A 45 -9.44 3.68 14.88
C CYS A 45 -10.46 2.67 15.40
N LEU A 46 -10.08 1.77 16.32
CA LEU A 46 -10.99 0.80 16.93
C LEU A 46 -12.02 1.49 17.83
N SER A 47 -11.60 2.43 18.67
CA SER A 47 -12.50 3.18 19.56
C SER A 47 -13.57 3.95 18.77
N ALA A 48 -13.16 4.67 17.73
CA ALA A 48 -14.08 5.38 16.84
C ALA A 48 -15.03 4.41 16.10
N LEU A 49 -14.52 3.26 15.65
CA LEU A 49 -15.32 2.26 14.94
C LEU A 49 -16.41 1.67 15.82
N LEU A 50 -16.07 1.28 17.05
CA LEU A 50 -17.02 0.67 17.99
C LEU A 50 -18.07 1.69 18.45
N THR A 51 -17.67 2.94 18.61
CA THR A 51 -18.61 4.04 18.91
C THR A 51 -19.57 4.29 17.74
N GLU A 52 -19.07 4.36 16.50
CA GLU A 52 -19.90 4.56 15.30
C GLU A 52 -20.88 3.41 15.06
N SER A 53 -20.41 2.17 15.24
CA SER A 53 -21.16 0.97 14.87
C SER A 53 -22.09 0.44 15.97
N ALA A 54 -21.90 0.89 17.22
CA ALA A 54 -22.54 0.33 18.41
C ALA A 54 -22.38 -1.20 18.57
N VAL A 55 -21.34 -1.77 17.95
CA VAL A 55 -21.05 -3.21 18.00
C VAL A 55 -20.37 -3.54 19.32
N GLN A 56 -20.95 -4.47 20.06
CA GLN A 56 -20.37 -4.98 21.32
C GLN A 56 -19.67 -6.34 21.15
N HIS A 57 -20.02 -7.10 20.12
CA HIS A 57 -19.49 -8.43 19.88
C HIS A 57 -19.19 -8.64 18.38
N VAL A 58 -18.05 -9.27 18.09
CA VAL A 58 -17.65 -9.65 16.73
C VAL A 58 -17.30 -11.14 16.72
N GLU A 59 -17.79 -11.84 15.71
CA GLU A 59 -17.67 -13.31 15.59
C GLU A 59 -16.27 -13.72 15.12
N ALA A 60 -15.67 -12.89 14.27
CA ALA A 60 -14.35 -13.11 13.71
C ALA A 60 -13.67 -11.78 13.37
N VAL A 61 -12.35 -11.80 13.49
CA VAL A 61 -11.49 -10.67 13.19
C VAL A 61 -10.31 -11.14 12.35
N ILE A 62 -10.10 -10.47 11.22
CA ILE A 62 -8.90 -10.60 10.41
C ILE A 62 -8.17 -9.26 10.39
N VAL A 63 -6.87 -9.30 10.67
CA VAL A 63 -6.00 -8.13 10.64
C VAL A 63 -4.91 -8.39 9.62
N GLY A 64 -4.92 -7.68 8.50
CA GLY A 64 -3.78 -7.63 7.58
C GLY A 64 -2.84 -6.53 8.03
N ALA A 65 -1.56 -6.86 8.19
CA ALA A 65 -0.57 -5.90 8.67
C ALA A 65 0.73 -5.96 7.87
N ALA A 66 1.22 -4.79 7.47
CA ALA A 66 2.54 -4.63 6.87
C ALA A 66 3.62 -5.10 7.86
N GLY A 67 4.51 -5.98 7.40
CA GLY A 67 5.56 -6.57 8.23
C GLY A 67 5.12 -7.79 9.04
N ALA A 68 3.87 -8.28 8.91
CA ALA A 68 3.41 -9.51 9.57
C ALA A 68 3.93 -10.81 8.94
N GLY A 69 5.01 -10.73 8.15
CA GLY A 69 5.77 -11.90 7.70
C GLY A 69 6.47 -12.62 8.87
N PRO A 70 7.13 -13.75 8.60
CA PRO A 70 7.67 -14.66 9.63
C PRO A 70 8.49 -13.99 10.74
N GLU A 71 9.28 -12.97 10.41
CA GLU A 71 10.19 -12.28 11.35
C GLU A 71 9.48 -11.24 12.23
N GLY A 72 8.45 -10.54 11.72
CA GLY A 72 7.75 -9.46 12.43
C GLY A 72 6.44 -9.86 13.12
N ASN A 73 5.95 -11.06 12.81
CA ASN A 73 4.61 -11.52 13.19
C ASN A 73 4.37 -11.53 14.72
N ARG A 74 5.37 -11.88 15.54
CA ARG A 74 5.20 -11.95 17.00
C ARG A 74 4.94 -10.56 17.60
N TYR A 75 5.73 -9.55 17.23
CA TYR A 75 5.59 -8.19 17.73
C TYR A 75 4.24 -7.58 17.29
N ILE A 76 3.87 -7.77 16.02
CA ILE A 76 2.60 -7.27 15.49
C ILE A 76 1.42 -7.93 16.20
N ARG A 77 1.40 -9.26 16.32
CA ARG A 77 0.35 -9.99 17.04
C ARG A 77 0.17 -9.49 18.47
N HIS A 78 1.27 -9.34 19.20
CA HIS A 78 1.22 -8.85 20.58
C HIS A 78 0.54 -7.47 20.68
N ASN A 79 0.91 -6.52 19.82
CA ASN A 79 0.33 -5.17 19.86
C ASN A 79 -1.12 -5.14 19.37
N VAL A 80 -1.46 -5.93 18.35
CA VAL A 80 -2.84 -6.10 17.88
C VAL A 80 -3.71 -6.67 19.00
N GLU A 81 -3.31 -7.78 19.63
CA GLU A 81 -4.06 -8.36 20.74
C GLU A 81 -4.22 -7.37 21.92
N LYS A 82 -3.17 -6.60 22.23
CA LYS A 82 -3.23 -5.56 23.26
C LYS A 82 -4.26 -4.49 22.90
N ALA A 83 -4.27 -4.01 21.66
CA ALA A 83 -5.23 -3.01 21.19
C ALA A 83 -6.68 -3.53 21.24
N PHE A 84 -6.90 -4.78 20.83
CA PHE A 84 -8.23 -5.40 20.87
C PHE A 84 -8.75 -5.61 22.29
N ARG A 85 -7.89 -6.05 23.22
CA ARG A 85 -8.23 -6.13 24.65
C ARG A 85 -8.57 -4.76 25.24
N ALA A 86 -7.78 -3.72 24.90
CA ALA A 86 -8.04 -2.36 25.35
C ALA A 86 -9.36 -1.78 24.79
N ALA A 87 -9.76 -2.21 23.59
CA ALA A 87 -11.05 -1.86 22.99
C ALA A 87 -12.25 -2.67 23.54
N GLY A 88 -12.01 -3.62 24.47
CA GLY A 88 -13.08 -4.44 25.06
C GLY A 88 -13.59 -5.56 24.16
N LEU A 89 -12.84 -5.96 23.13
CA LEU A 89 -13.23 -7.04 22.22
C LEU A 89 -12.71 -8.40 22.73
N ASP A 90 -13.63 -9.27 23.14
CA ASP A 90 -13.33 -10.64 23.58
C ASP A 90 -13.23 -11.61 22.39
N VAL A 91 -12.23 -11.39 21.54
CA VAL A 91 -11.96 -12.19 20.34
C VAL A 91 -10.46 -12.18 20.06
N ILE A 92 -9.90 -13.31 19.64
CA ILE A 92 -8.49 -13.40 19.26
C ILE A 92 -8.37 -13.04 17.77
N PRO A 93 -7.69 -11.94 17.40
CA PRO A 93 -7.54 -11.56 16.01
C PRO A 93 -6.61 -12.51 15.26
N ARG A 94 -7.03 -12.98 14.08
CA ARG A 94 -6.12 -13.67 13.17
C ARG A 94 -5.34 -12.62 12.37
N VAL A 95 -4.05 -12.52 12.69
CA VAL A 95 -3.10 -11.63 11.99
C VAL A 95 -2.50 -12.35 10.79
N VAL A 96 -2.62 -11.70 9.63
CA VAL A 96 -2.13 -12.09 8.31
C VAL A 96 -1.37 -10.90 7.69
N THR A 97 -0.75 -11.10 6.53
CA THR A 97 -0.06 -10.01 5.84
C THR A 97 -1.02 -9.04 5.15
N ASP A 98 -0.59 -7.81 4.96
CA ASP A 98 -1.28 -6.82 4.12
C ASP A 98 -1.42 -7.29 2.67
N ILE A 99 -0.45 -8.07 2.17
CA ILE A 99 -0.48 -8.70 0.85
C ILE A 99 -1.66 -9.67 0.71
N GLU A 100 -1.90 -10.51 1.72
CA GLU A 100 -3.02 -11.47 1.72
C GLU A 100 -4.37 -10.76 1.63
N ILE A 101 -4.61 -9.76 2.49
CA ILE A 101 -5.90 -9.04 2.48
C ILE A 101 -6.07 -8.20 1.21
N ALA A 102 -4.98 -7.68 0.63
CA ALA A 102 -5.02 -6.98 -0.65
C ALA A 102 -5.43 -7.93 -1.78
N TYR A 103 -4.81 -9.11 -1.87
CA TYR A 103 -5.18 -10.13 -2.84
C TYR A 103 -6.66 -10.53 -2.67
N TRP A 104 -7.07 -10.90 -1.46
CA TRP A 104 -8.44 -11.32 -1.18
C TRP A 104 -9.50 -10.28 -1.52
N SER A 105 -9.18 -8.98 -1.43
CA SER A 105 -10.10 -7.88 -1.72
C SER A 105 -10.46 -7.74 -3.20
N ALA A 106 -9.56 -8.16 -4.10
CA ALA A 106 -9.60 -7.76 -5.51
C ALA A 106 -9.84 -8.92 -6.48
N THR A 107 -9.79 -10.17 -6.02
CA THR A 107 -10.02 -11.37 -6.85
C THR A 107 -11.21 -12.20 -6.35
N THR A 108 -11.87 -12.92 -7.24
CA THR A 108 -12.82 -14.01 -6.91
C THR A 108 -12.20 -15.40 -6.99
N SER A 109 -10.98 -15.50 -7.53
CA SER A 109 -10.19 -16.73 -7.62
C SER A 109 -9.28 -16.91 -6.40
N GLY A 110 -9.10 -18.15 -5.95
CA GLY A 110 -8.08 -18.50 -4.95
C GLY A 110 -6.67 -18.61 -5.52
N ASP A 111 -6.55 -18.67 -6.85
CA ASP A 111 -5.30 -18.84 -7.58
C ASP A 111 -5.01 -17.59 -8.42
N GLY A 112 -3.79 -17.10 -8.35
CA GLY A 112 -3.40 -15.87 -9.04
C GLY A 112 -2.13 -15.27 -8.47
N SER A 113 -1.73 -14.13 -9.00
CA SER A 113 -0.53 -13.41 -8.56
C SER A 113 -0.90 -12.02 -8.06
N ILE A 114 -0.07 -11.46 -7.19
CA ILE A 114 -0.16 -10.07 -6.74
C ILE A 114 1.17 -9.39 -6.93
N LEU A 115 1.15 -8.13 -7.36
CA LEU A 115 2.28 -7.22 -7.40
C LEU A 115 1.97 -6.03 -6.50
N VAL A 116 2.78 -5.85 -5.46
CA VAL A 116 2.65 -4.75 -4.51
C VAL A 116 3.83 -3.80 -4.70
N ALA A 117 3.56 -2.52 -4.96
CA ALA A 117 4.60 -1.49 -4.99
C ALA A 117 4.18 -0.24 -4.21
N GLY A 118 5.02 0.14 -3.24
CA GLY A 118 4.89 1.29 -2.38
C GLY A 118 6.28 1.83 -2.05
N THR A 119 6.62 1.98 -0.76
CA THR A 119 8.00 2.27 -0.35
C THR A 119 8.96 1.16 -0.83
N GLY A 120 8.56 -0.11 -0.63
CA GLY A 120 9.22 -1.30 -1.19
C GLY A 120 8.40 -1.95 -2.30
N ALA A 121 8.83 -3.10 -2.80
CA ALA A 121 8.13 -3.86 -3.84
C ALA A 121 8.27 -5.37 -3.65
N ILE A 122 7.19 -6.10 -3.96
CA ILE A 122 7.14 -7.56 -3.83
C ILE A 122 6.09 -8.14 -4.77
N ALA A 123 6.34 -9.35 -5.30
CA ALA A 123 5.31 -10.16 -5.94
C ALA A 123 5.02 -11.43 -5.12
N GLY A 124 3.76 -11.85 -5.10
CA GLY A 124 3.31 -13.06 -4.42
C GLY A 124 2.43 -13.93 -5.32
N ARG A 125 2.53 -15.26 -5.16
CA ARG A 125 1.69 -16.25 -5.81
C ARG A 125 0.72 -16.85 -4.80
N PHE A 126 -0.55 -16.94 -5.19
CA PHE A 126 -1.59 -17.57 -4.42
C PHE A 126 -2.06 -18.86 -5.07
N SER A 127 -2.37 -19.84 -4.22
CA SER A 127 -3.09 -21.04 -4.59
C SER A 127 -4.06 -21.41 -3.46
N GLU A 128 -5.31 -21.72 -3.82
CA GLU A 128 -6.40 -22.03 -2.88
C GLU A 128 -6.55 -20.98 -1.76
N TRP A 129 -6.43 -19.70 -2.12
CA TRP A 129 -6.48 -18.55 -1.20
C TRP A 129 -5.30 -18.43 -0.23
N ARG A 130 -4.27 -19.26 -0.38
CA ARG A 130 -3.07 -19.24 0.44
C ARG A 130 -1.91 -18.64 -0.32
N TRP A 131 -1.10 -17.84 0.35
CA TRP A 131 0.15 -17.34 -0.20
C TRP A 131 1.18 -18.48 -0.23
N VAL A 132 1.59 -18.91 -1.42
CA VAL A 132 2.43 -20.11 -1.61
C VAL A 132 3.86 -19.80 -2.07
N ASP A 133 4.07 -18.67 -2.73
CA ASP A 133 5.41 -18.28 -3.21
C ASP A 133 5.56 -16.76 -3.29
N ARG A 134 6.80 -16.26 -3.28
CA ARG A 134 7.11 -14.83 -3.39
C ARG A 134 8.38 -14.56 -4.20
N ARG A 135 8.46 -13.38 -4.79
CA ARG A 135 9.65 -12.85 -5.46
C ARG A 135 9.91 -11.43 -5.00
N ASP A 136 11.19 -11.12 -4.82
CA ASP A 136 11.64 -9.86 -4.22
C ASP A 136 11.03 -9.63 -2.80
N GLY A 137 10.84 -8.38 -2.39
CA GLY A 137 10.56 -8.02 -1.00
C GLY A 137 11.74 -8.31 -0.07
N ALA A 138 12.97 -8.27 -0.59
CA ALA A 138 14.21 -8.44 0.19
C ALA A 138 14.63 -7.17 0.95
N GLY A 139 13.80 -6.11 0.85
CA GLY A 139 14.04 -4.81 1.46
C GLY A 139 14.95 -3.92 0.62
N TRP A 140 14.90 -2.62 0.88
CA TRP A 140 15.52 -1.55 0.10
C TRP A 140 17.03 -1.71 -0.22
N LEU A 141 17.75 -2.48 0.59
CA LEU A 141 19.19 -2.72 0.41
C LEU A 141 19.47 -3.83 -0.61
N LEU A 142 18.68 -4.91 -0.57
CA LEU A 142 18.93 -6.15 -1.33
C LEU A 142 17.96 -6.36 -2.49
N GLY A 143 16.81 -5.69 -2.48
CA GLY A 143 15.74 -5.82 -3.45
C GLY A 143 14.86 -4.57 -3.50
N ASP A 144 13.54 -4.76 -3.41
CA ASP A 144 12.54 -3.71 -3.65
C ASP A 144 12.73 -3.05 -5.03
N HIS A 145 12.99 -3.87 -6.05
CA HIS A 145 13.25 -3.41 -7.41
C HIS A 145 12.01 -2.73 -8.00
N GLY A 146 12.21 -1.56 -8.62
CA GLY A 146 11.11 -0.74 -9.16
C GLY A 146 10.19 -0.10 -8.11
N SER A 147 10.47 -0.26 -6.81
CA SER A 147 9.73 0.38 -5.73
C SER A 147 9.87 1.91 -5.70
N GLY A 148 9.10 2.56 -4.81
CA GLY A 148 9.23 3.99 -4.55
C GLY A 148 10.63 4.36 -4.06
N TYR A 149 11.25 3.55 -3.20
CA TYR A 149 12.64 3.76 -2.78
C TYR A 149 13.59 3.70 -3.98
N TRP A 150 13.42 2.69 -4.84
CA TRP A 150 14.25 2.51 -6.03
C TRP A 150 14.16 3.73 -6.95
N ILE A 151 12.94 4.20 -7.25
CA ILE A 151 12.68 5.39 -8.07
C ILE A 151 13.23 6.65 -7.40
N GLY A 152 12.97 6.84 -6.11
CA GLY A 152 13.43 8.01 -5.37
C GLY A 152 14.95 8.11 -5.29
N ARG A 153 15.64 6.98 -5.11
CA ARG A 153 17.12 6.92 -5.18
C ARG A 153 17.62 7.29 -6.57
N LYS A 154 16.95 6.87 -7.64
CA LYS A 154 17.29 7.28 -9.01
C LYS A 154 17.06 8.78 -9.23
N ALA A 155 16.00 9.34 -8.64
CA ALA A 155 15.71 10.78 -8.68
C ALA A 155 16.83 11.60 -8.03
N LEU A 156 17.25 11.25 -6.80
CA LEU A 156 18.34 11.91 -6.10
C LEU A 156 19.66 11.83 -6.87
N ARG A 157 19.95 10.67 -7.49
CA ARG A 157 21.16 10.50 -8.32
C ARG A 157 21.12 11.31 -9.60
N ALA A 158 19.95 11.45 -10.22
CA ALA A 158 19.75 12.28 -11.40
C ALA A 158 19.96 13.76 -11.05
N ALA A 159 19.35 14.24 -9.97
CA ALA A 159 19.53 15.60 -9.47
C ALA A 159 21.00 15.91 -9.14
N ALA A 160 21.69 15.00 -8.44
CA ALA A 160 23.11 15.17 -8.13
C ALA A 160 23.99 15.24 -9.40
N ALA A 161 23.68 14.44 -10.42
CA ALA A 161 24.42 14.45 -11.69
C ALA A 161 24.15 15.71 -12.53
N ASP A 162 22.94 16.26 -12.47
CA ASP A 162 22.61 17.55 -13.10
C ASP A 162 23.37 18.70 -12.41
N LEU A 163 23.31 18.76 -11.06
CA LEU A 163 23.96 19.82 -10.26
C LEU A 163 25.50 19.84 -10.40
N ASP A 164 26.14 18.69 -10.65
CA ASP A 164 27.60 18.61 -10.83
C ASP A 164 28.03 18.52 -12.31
N GLY A 165 27.09 18.66 -13.25
CA GLY A 165 27.35 18.78 -14.69
C GLY A 165 27.68 17.47 -15.42
N ARG A 166 27.55 16.31 -14.77
CA ARG A 166 27.79 14.98 -15.40
C ARG A 166 26.55 14.40 -16.07
N GLY A 167 25.36 14.84 -15.68
CA GLY A 167 24.07 14.40 -16.17
C GLY A 167 23.40 15.43 -17.08
N PRO A 168 22.34 15.04 -17.81
CA PRO A 168 21.51 15.98 -18.53
C PRO A 168 20.69 16.85 -17.56
N SER A 169 20.39 18.08 -17.97
CA SER A 169 19.43 18.92 -17.25
C SER A 169 18.06 18.24 -17.16
N THR A 170 17.45 18.26 -15.97
CA THR A 170 16.18 17.56 -15.72
C THR A 170 15.26 18.32 -14.77
N ALA A 171 13.95 18.25 -15.04
CA ALA A 171 12.92 18.79 -14.15
C ALA A 171 12.91 18.11 -12.77
N ILE A 172 13.49 16.91 -12.67
CA ILE A 172 13.66 16.18 -11.40
C ILE A 172 14.49 17.01 -10.41
N THR A 173 15.53 17.69 -10.87
CA THR A 173 16.44 18.47 -10.02
C THR A 173 15.66 19.53 -9.25
N ARG A 174 14.84 20.33 -9.94
CA ARG A 174 13.99 21.33 -9.31
C ARG A 174 13.06 20.71 -8.27
N GLY A 175 12.37 19.62 -8.60
CA GLY A 175 11.44 18.99 -7.67
C GLY A 175 12.13 18.37 -6.43
N VAL A 176 13.36 17.88 -6.56
CA VAL A 176 14.18 17.40 -5.42
C VAL A 176 14.59 18.56 -4.53
N VAL A 177 15.11 19.65 -5.12
CA VAL A 177 15.53 20.87 -4.41
C VAL A 177 14.36 21.46 -3.63
N GLU A 178 13.20 21.62 -4.27
CA GLU A 178 11.98 22.12 -3.63
C GLU A 178 11.52 21.20 -2.48
N ALA A 179 11.54 19.88 -2.68
CA ALA A 179 11.11 18.92 -1.67
C ALA A 179 12.05 18.86 -0.44
N LEU A 180 13.32 19.25 -0.61
CA LEU A 180 14.30 19.38 0.47
C LEU A 180 14.34 20.79 1.08
N GLY A 181 13.62 21.76 0.52
CA GLY A 181 13.67 23.15 0.97
C GLY A 181 15.00 23.84 0.70
N LEU A 182 15.76 23.36 -0.30
CA LEU A 182 17.03 23.94 -0.70
C LEU A 182 16.83 25.18 -1.59
N PRO A 183 17.79 26.12 -1.62
CA PRO A 183 17.73 27.27 -2.53
C PRO A 183 17.91 26.83 -3.99
N ALA A 184 17.36 27.59 -4.94
CA ALA A 184 17.36 27.22 -6.36
C ALA A 184 18.76 27.13 -6.99
N ASP A 185 19.74 27.84 -6.41
CA ASP A 185 21.16 27.83 -6.77
C ASP A 185 22.00 26.89 -5.87
N CYS A 186 21.36 25.95 -5.17
CA CYS A 186 22.07 24.98 -4.34
C CYS A 186 23.07 24.15 -5.16
N THR A 187 24.11 23.70 -4.49
CA THR A 187 25.15 22.84 -5.05
C THR A 187 24.87 21.37 -4.77
N VAL A 188 25.63 20.49 -5.44
CA VAL A 188 25.63 19.06 -5.10
C VAL A 188 26.04 18.80 -3.64
N GLN A 189 26.84 19.67 -3.01
CA GLN A 189 27.25 19.52 -1.60
C GLN A 189 26.08 19.79 -0.66
N ASP A 190 25.22 20.76 -0.96
CA ASP A 190 24.00 21.03 -0.19
C ASP A 190 23.05 19.82 -0.26
N LEU A 191 22.90 19.23 -1.45
CA LEU A 191 22.13 18.01 -1.64
C LEU A 191 22.70 16.83 -0.85
N ILE A 192 24.03 16.66 -0.80
CA ILE A 192 24.68 15.63 0.03
C ILE A 192 24.37 15.85 1.51
N GLY A 193 24.43 17.09 1.98
CA GLY A 193 24.14 17.46 3.37
C GLY A 193 22.74 17.03 3.82
N GLU A 194 21.73 17.32 3.00
CA GLU A 194 20.32 17.02 3.29
C GLU A 194 19.96 15.54 3.10
N THR A 195 20.70 14.80 2.27
CA THR A 195 20.36 13.41 1.95
C THR A 195 20.98 12.38 2.88
N LYS A 196 21.97 12.76 3.71
CA LYS A 196 22.81 11.83 4.49
C LYS A 196 22.04 10.93 5.47
N GLU A 197 21.02 11.47 6.15
CA GLU A 197 20.25 10.75 7.19
C GLU A 197 18.87 10.28 6.69
N LEU A 198 18.58 10.44 5.39
CA LEU A 198 17.26 10.13 4.87
C LEU A 198 16.95 8.64 5.03
N GLN A 199 15.89 8.37 5.77
CA GLN A 199 15.36 7.03 5.93
C GLN A 199 14.73 6.55 4.62
N PRO A 200 14.63 5.23 4.38
CA PRO A 200 14.10 4.68 3.13
C PRO A 200 12.72 5.23 2.74
N ALA A 201 11.83 5.47 3.70
CA ALA A 201 10.52 6.06 3.44
C ALA A 201 10.60 7.51 2.93
N ALA A 202 11.57 8.29 3.41
CA ALA A 202 11.81 9.65 2.94
C ALA A 202 12.41 9.64 1.53
N VAL A 203 13.38 8.77 1.26
CA VAL A 203 13.91 8.57 -0.10
C VAL A 203 12.79 8.16 -1.06
N ALA A 204 11.91 7.24 -0.66
CA ALA A 204 10.81 6.80 -1.50
C ALA A 204 9.80 7.89 -1.86
N SER A 205 9.72 8.96 -1.07
CA SER A 205 8.82 10.09 -1.34
C SER A 205 9.20 10.86 -2.60
N PHE A 206 10.49 10.86 -3.00
CA PHE A 206 10.96 11.45 -4.25
C PHE A 206 10.47 10.72 -5.50
N ALA A 207 9.88 9.52 -5.36
CA ALA A 207 9.17 8.90 -6.49
C ALA A 207 8.06 9.81 -7.05
N ARG A 208 7.45 10.65 -6.20
CA ARG A 208 6.45 11.64 -6.64
C ARG A 208 7.04 12.72 -7.53
N VAL A 209 8.30 13.12 -7.30
CA VAL A 209 8.99 14.09 -8.17
C VAL A 209 9.12 13.51 -9.58
N VAL A 210 9.53 12.25 -9.70
CA VAL A 210 9.64 11.56 -11.00
C VAL A 210 8.28 11.42 -11.67
N LEU A 211 7.24 11.03 -10.93
CA LEU A 211 5.88 10.87 -11.48
C LEU A 211 5.27 12.20 -11.97
N SER A 212 5.61 13.32 -11.33
CA SER A 212 5.11 14.66 -11.68
C SER A 212 5.91 15.36 -12.80
N ALA A 213 7.12 14.88 -13.11
CA ALA A 213 7.98 15.42 -14.17
C ALA A 213 7.50 14.92 -15.55
N HIS A 214 6.29 15.32 -15.93
CA HIS A 214 5.72 15.05 -17.25
C HIS A 214 6.63 15.65 -18.34
N ASP A 215 6.82 14.92 -19.44
CA ASP A 215 7.69 15.29 -20.57
C ASP A 215 9.21 15.34 -20.29
N ASP A 216 9.64 14.97 -19.09
CA ASP A 216 11.07 14.81 -18.79
C ASP A 216 11.59 13.44 -19.25
N LYS A 217 12.65 13.46 -20.09
CA LYS A 217 13.26 12.24 -20.65
C LYS A 217 13.89 11.37 -19.56
N THR A 218 14.57 11.96 -18.58
CA THR A 218 15.20 11.24 -17.47
C THR A 218 14.14 10.57 -16.60
N ALA A 219 13.04 11.28 -16.30
CA ALA A 219 11.91 10.72 -15.56
C ALA A 219 11.28 9.54 -16.31
N SER A 220 11.03 9.70 -17.61
CA SER A 220 10.47 8.65 -18.45
C SER A 220 11.35 7.38 -18.46
N LEU A 221 12.68 7.53 -18.54
CA LEU A 221 13.63 6.41 -18.47
C LEU A 221 13.62 5.72 -17.10
N ILE A 222 13.56 6.49 -16.01
CA ILE A 222 13.47 5.92 -14.64
C ILE A 222 12.18 5.12 -14.48
N LEU A 223 11.04 5.65 -14.92
CA LEU A 223 9.75 4.97 -14.80
C LEU A 223 9.67 3.71 -15.67
N ALA A 224 10.21 3.75 -16.90
CA ALA A 224 10.27 2.58 -17.77
C ALA A 224 11.12 1.46 -17.16
N ALA A 225 12.29 1.81 -16.61
CA ALA A 225 13.14 0.85 -15.92
C ALA A 225 12.48 0.28 -14.66
N ALA A 226 11.81 1.12 -13.85
CA ALA A 226 11.07 0.65 -12.68
C ALA A 226 9.93 -0.31 -13.06
N ALA A 227 9.18 -0.01 -14.12
CA ALA A 227 8.12 -0.89 -14.61
C ALA A 227 8.69 -2.24 -15.07
N ALA A 228 9.82 -2.25 -15.79
CA ALA A 228 10.46 -3.48 -16.25
C ALA A 228 10.88 -4.39 -15.09
N GLU A 229 11.41 -3.83 -14.01
CA GLU A 229 11.76 -4.57 -12.78
C GLU A 229 10.51 -5.19 -12.13
N LEU A 230 9.44 -4.41 -11.97
CA LEU A 230 8.18 -4.87 -11.38
C LEU A 230 7.53 -6.00 -12.21
N VAL A 231 7.49 -5.82 -13.53
CA VAL A 231 6.95 -6.80 -14.48
C VAL A 231 7.78 -8.09 -14.47
N THR A 232 9.11 -7.98 -14.50
CA THR A 232 10.01 -9.16 -14.40
C THR A 232 9.77 -9.93 -13.10
N THR A 233 9.59 -9.20 -12.00
CA THR A 233 9.35 -9.82 -10.68
C THR A 233 8.06 -10.64 -10.68
N VAL A 234 6.93 -10.07 -11.11
CA VAL A 234 5.64 -10.78 -11.07
C VAL A 234 5.50 -11.86 -12.15
N THR A 235 6.08 -11.65 -13.35
CA THR A 235 6.02 -12.64 -14.43
C THR A 235 6.75 -13.94 -14.08
N SER A 236 7.80 -13.87 -13.23
CA SER A 236 8.48 -15.05 -12.71
C SER A 236 7.63 -15.94 -11.77
N LEU A 237 6.41 -15.50 -11.42
CA LEU A 237 5.40 -16.27 -10.66
C LEU A 237 4.18 -16.68 -11.51
N GLY A 238 4.13 -16.30 -12.80
CA GLY A 238 2.98 -16.50 -13.69
C GLY A 238 1.99 -15.32 -13.68
N THR A 239 1.31 -15.09 -14.81
CA THR A 239 0.56 -13.85 -15.12
C THR A 239 -0.93 -14.03 -15.40
N ASP A 240 -1.51 -15.22 -15.20
CA ASP A 240 -2.89 -15.50 -15.62
C ASP A 240 -3.94 -14.53 -15.03
N HIS A 241 -3.69 -14.01 -13.82
CA HIS A 241 -4.42 -12.88 -13.23
C HIS A 241 -3.55 -12.16 -12.20
N VAL A 242 -3.26 -10.87 -12.42
CA VAL A 242 -2.41 -10.08 -11.51
C VAL A 242 -3.23 -9.04 -10.77
N ILE A 243 -3.23 -9.14 -9.44
CA ILE A 243 -3.70 -8.08 -8.56
C ILE A 243 -2.58 -7.05 -8.37
N LEU A 244 -2.89 -5.76 -8.52
CA LEU A 244 -1.98 -4.67 -8.21
C LEU A 244 -2.34 -4.09 -6.85
N ALA A 245 -1.35 -3.78 -6.02
CA ALA A 245 -1.57 -3.05 -4.78
C ALA A 245 -0.41 -2.09 -4.46
N GLY A 246 -0.63 -1.26 -3.43
CA GLY A 246 0.37 -0.31 -2.94
C GLY A 246 0.24 1.07 -3.59
N GLY A 247 0.64 2.08 -2.81
CA GLY A 247 0.39 3.49 -3.16
C GLY A 247 1.11 4.00 -4.41
N LEU A 248 2.17 3.31 -4.86
CA LEU A 248 2.89 3.68 -6.08
C LEU A 248 2.10 3.28 -7.33
N LEU A 249 1.29 2.21 -7.24
CA LEU A 249 0.39 1.74 -8.29
C LEU A 249 -1.06 2.18 -8.04
N ALA A 250 -1.29 3.08 -7.08
CA ALA A 250 -2.62 3.64 -6.87
C ALA A 250 -3.04 4.49 -8.08
N PRO A 251 -4.34 4.47 -8.45
CA PRO A 251 -4.84 5.40 -9.45
C PRO A 251 -4.70 6.83 -8.95
N ASP A 252 -4.43 7.78 -9.84
CA ASP A 252 -4.40 9.19 -9.48
C ASP A 252 -5.82 9.65 -9.12
N THR A 253 -5.99 10.25 -7.95
CA THR A 253 -7.28 10.79 -7.48
C THR A 253 -7.30 12.31 -7.46
N SER A 254 -6.24 12.99 -7.90
CA SER A 254 -6.07 14.43 -7.79
C SER A 254 -6.92 15.24 -8.79
N ARG A 255 -7.40 14.63 -9.88
CA ARG A 255 -8.07 15.34 -10.98
C ARG A 255 -9.51 14.87 -11.30
N ASN A 256 -10.23 14.25 -10.35
CA ASN A 256 -11.54 13.61 -10.57
C ASN A 256 -11.57 12.51 -11.68
N CYS A 257 -10.46 12.26 -12.36
CA CYS A 257 -10.25 11.15 -13.27
C CYS A 257 -9.49 10.05 -12.53
N ARG A 258 -10.05 8.84 -12.41
CA ARG A 258 -9.38 7.65 -11.88
C ARG A 258 -8.40 7.08 -12.92
N GLN A 259 -7.52 7.91 -13.47
CA GLN A 259 -6.55 7.43 -14.44
C GLN A 259 -5.32 6.84 -13.74
N PRO A 260 -4.75 5.75 -14.28
CA PRO A 260 -3.49 5.23 -13.79
C PRO A 260 -2.39 6.28 -13.97
N ASN A 261 -1.47 6.37 -13.01
CA ASN A 261 -0.23 7.12 -13.23
C ASN A 261 0.63 6.44 -14.30
N THR A 262 1.65 7.14 -14.82
CA THR A 262 2.50 6.64 -15.91
C THR A 262 3.14 5.29 -15.60
N LEU A 263 3.63 5.07 -14.38
CA LEU A 263 4.24 3.80 -13.99
C LEU A 263 3.21 2.66 -14.06
N ARG A 264 2.05 2.86 -13.43
CA ARG A 264 0.96 1.88 -13.45
C ARG A 264 0.54 1.55 -14.88
N ARG A 265 0.40 2.56 -15.74
CA ARG A 265 0.03 2.36 -17.14
C ARG A 265 1.01 1.43 -17.87
N ILE A 266 2.31 1.65 -17.72
CA ILE A 266 3.34 0.79 -18.34
C ILE A 266 3.25 -0.65 -17.82
N VAL A 267 3.02 -0.82 -16.51
CA VAL A 267 2.86 -2.15 -15.88
C VAL A 267 1.61 -2.86 -16.40
N GLU A 268 0.46 -2.17 -16.45
CA GLU A 268 -0.80 -2.73 -16.94
C GLU A 268 -0.72 -3.11 -18.42
N GLU A 269 -0.13 -2.25 -19.25
CA GLU A 269 0.13 -2.51 -20.68
C GLU A 269 1.02 -3.76 -20.88
N SER A 270 2.00 -3.98 -20.00
CA SER A 270 2.92 -5.12 -20.09
C SER A 270 2.31 -6.46 -19.64
N LEU A 271 1.35 -6.43 -18.72
CA LEU A 271 0.78 -7.63 -18.10
C LEU A 271 -0.51 -8.13 -18.78
N GLY A 272 -1.14 -7.32 -19.65
CA GLY A 272 -2.29 -7.75 -20.44
C GLY A 272 -3.62 -7.89 -19.68
N GLY A 273 -3.66 -7.53 -18.39
CA GLY A 273 -4.86 -7.53 -17.56
C GLY A 273 -4.54 -7.48 -16.07
N CYS A 274 -5.00 -6.45 -15.37
CA CYS A 274 -4.70 -6.22 -13.97
C CYS A 274 -5.93 -5.72 -13.22
N THR A 275 -6.03 -6.04 -11.93
CA THR A 275 -7.07 -5.48 -11.04
C THR A 275 -6.41 -4.84 -9.83
N TYR A 276 -6.74 -3.59 -9.52
CA TYR A 276 -6.14 -2.89 -8.40
C TYR A 276 -6.94 -3.11 -7.10
N ALA A 277 -6.27 -3.48 -6.02
CA ALA A 277 -6.82 -3.64 -4.69
C ALA A 277 -7.06 -2.28 -3.99
N SER A 278 -8.21 -1.66 -4.26
CA SER A 278 -8.57 -0.35 -3.71
C SER A 278 -8.82 -0.36 -2.19
N TYR A 279 -9.38 -1.46 -1.68
CA TYR A 279 -9.79 -1.59 -0.28
C TYR A 279 -9.35 -2.92 0.34
N PRO A 280 -8.06 -3.11 0.67
CA PRO A 280 -7.57 -4.35 1.31
C PRO A 280 -8.36 -4.73 2.58
N VAL A 281 -8.85 -3.75 3.35
CA VAL A 281 -9.72 -3.96 4.52
C VAL A 281 -11.01 -4.74 4.22
N VAL A 282 -11.53 -4.66 2.98
CA VAL A 282 -12.68 -5.47 2.53
C VAL A 282 -12.26 -6.94 2.42
N GLY A 283 -11.05 -7.23 1.93
CA GLY A 283 -10.51 -8.58 1.89
C GLY A 283 -10.36 -9.19 3.28
N ALA A 284 -9.94 -8.38 4.27
CA ALA A 284 -9.91 -8.80 5.67
C ALA A 284 -11.32 -9.12 6.21
N CYS A 285 -12.29 -8.23 6.00
CA CYS A 285 -13.66 -8.42 6.48
C CYS A 285 -14.34 -9.64 5.80
N TRP A 286 -14.14 -9.81 4.49
CA TRP A 286 -14.60 -10.99 3.75
C TRP A 286 -14.01 -12.29 4.31
N ALA A 287 -12.70 -12.33 4.57
CA ALA A 287 -12.06 -13.50 5.18
C ALA A 287 -12.59 -13.80 6.59
N ALA A 288 -12.94 -12.77 7.36
CA ALA A 288 -13.57 -12.92 8.67
C ALA A 288 -14.95 -13.59 8.55
N GLY A 289 -15.81 -13.11 7.65
CA GLY A 289 -17.10 -13.74 7.33
C GLY A 289 -16.96 -15.19 6.90
N ARG A 290 -16.08 -15.45 5.92
CA ARG A 290 -15.84 -16.79 5.38
C ARG A 290 -15.34 -17.77 6.44
N SER A 291 -14.54 -17.33 7.40
CA SER A 291 -14.08 -18.17 8.52
C SER A 291 -15.20 -18.68 9.43
N ARG A 292 -16.38 -18.07 9.34
CA ARG A 292 -17.60 -18.45 10.07
C ARG A 292 -18.71 -18.96 9.14
N GLY A 293 -18.39 -19.29 7.89
CA GLY A 293 -19.36 -19.81 6.92
C GLY A 293 -20.30 -18.77 6.33
N VAL A 294 -19.98 -17.47 6.45
CA VAL A 294 -20.76 -16.38 5.85
C VAL A 294 -20.05 -15.84 4.62
N GLU A 295 -20.71 -15.85 3.46
CA GLU A 295 -20.17 -15.27 2.24
C GLU A 295 -20.57 -13.80 2.13
N LEU A 296 -19.58 -12.91 2.21
CA LEU A 296 -19.78 -11.47 2.04
C LEU A 296 -19.48 -11.06 0.60
N HIS A 297 -20.37 -10.32 -0.04
CA HIS A 297 -20.15 -9.85 -1.41
C HIS A 297 -19.15 -8.67 -1.45
N LYS A 298 -17.88 -8.97 -1.76
CA LYS A 298 -16.78 -7.98 -1.80
C LYS A 298 -17.09 -6.76 -2.67
N HIS A 299 -17.72 -6.95 -3.82
CA HIS A 299 -18.08 -5.87 -4.74
C HIS A 299 -19.04 -4.88 -4.09
N ASP A 300 -20.07 -5.37 -3.39
CA ASP A 300 -21.07 -4.52 -2.73
C ASP A 300 -20.46 -3.74 -1.57
N LEU A 301 -19.56 -4.37 -0.80
CA LEU A 301 -18.81 -3.71 0.27
C LEU A 301 -17.94 -2.58 -0.28
N MET A 302 -17.22 -2.81 -1.38
CA MET A 302 -16.40 -1.78 -2.03
C MET A 302 -17.26 -0.62 -2.54
N ASN A 303 -18.37 -0.90 -3.24
CA ASN A 303 -19.29 0.13 -3.73
C ASN A 303 -19.87 0.98 -2.59
N ALA A 304 -20.26 0.34 -1.49
CA ALA A 304 -20.76 1.04 -0.31
C ALA A 304 -19.70 1.94 0.34
N LEU A 305 -18.43 1.52 0.37
CA LEU A 305 -17.32 2.35 0.87
C LEU A 305 -17.00 3.53 -0.05
N GLU A 306 -17.06 3.34 -1.38
CA GLU A 306 -16.86 4.42 -2.33
C GLU A 306 -17.93 5.52 -2.17
N LEU A 307 -19.20 5.14 -2.03
CA LEU A 307 -20.30 6.07 -1.80
C LEU A 307 -20.12 6.86 -0.49
N ARG A 308 -19.74 6.18 0.61
CA ARG A 308 -19.45 6.84 1.89
C ARG A 308 -18.26 7.81 1.81
N SER A 309 -17.21 7.43 1.09
CA SER A 309 -16.01 8.26 0.92
C SER A 309 -16.28 9.49 0.06
N GLY A 310 -17.14 9.37 -0.95
CA GLY A 310 -17.60 10.50 -1.77
C GLY A 310 -18.51 11.47 -1.01
N ALA A 311 -19.38 10.95 -0.12
CA ALA A 311 -20.26 11.76 0.73
C ALA A 311 -19.51 12.59 1.78
N ARG A 312 -18.37 12.11 2.31
CA ARG A 312 -17.51 12.87 3.25
C ARG A 312 -16.66 13.97 2.60
N ARG A 313 -16.62 14.05 1.26
CA ARG A 313 -15.86 15.07 0.49
C ARG A 313 -16.75 16.21 -0.05
N ARG A 314 -18.06 16.16 0.17
CA ARG A 314 -19.03 17.21 -0.16
C ARG A 314 -19.45 17.91 1.13
#